data_AF-A0A1V2QWF8-F1
#
_entry.id   AF-A0A1V2QWF8-F1
#
_cell.length_a   1.000
_cell.length_b   1.000
_cell.length_c   1.000
_cell.angle_alpha   90.00
_cell.angle_beta   90.00
_cell.angle_gamma   90.00
#
_symmetry.space_group_name_H-M   'P 1'
#
loop_
_entity.id
_entity.type
_entity.pdbx_description
1 polymer ?
#
loop_
_entity_poly.entity_id
_entity_poly.type
_entity_poly.pdbx_seq_one_letter_code
_entity_poly.pdbx_strand_id
1 'polypeptide(L)'
;MGDHSADADASGAAMTTAVAIRAVAGVFVALVLSACGSSAEPTAADLFREYLDAPNVRWDPFQGANAADRRADMASTGSVSQIQDQLFAADRCGDDGDDGDDLAVTESPCGSGMAVAEAVKGFTGSTGTVHRRSILVKRGGGFEWMIVYVARKSDGSSALVDTKGRLYPGGLDDFRRNNRLLDADDWVLAPRNITATTGHVELVVVSGHTRMPWELWVVGGVGLLVVAVGGRWLIRRRRVGSD
;
A
#
# COMPACT_ATOMS: atom_id res chain seq x y z
N MET A 1 -61.26 -68.10 -30.26
CA MET A 1 -60.63 -68.47 -31.54
C MET A 1 -60.43 -67.17 -32.30
N GLY A 2 -59.17 -66.79 -32.51
CA GLY A 2 -58.79 -65.53 -33.19
C GLY A 2 -58.07 -64.54 -32.29
N ASP A 3 -56.75 -64.55 -32.37
CA ASP A 3 -55.80 -63.57 -31.85
C ASP A 3 -56.04 -62.14 -32.39
N HIS A 4 -55.60 -61.11 -31.67
CA HIS A 4 -54.52 -60.21 -32.13
C HIS A 4 -54.25 -59.05 -31.15
N SER A 5 -52.95 -58.87 -30.92
CA SER A 5 -52.25 -57.83 -30.16
C SER A 5 -52.48 -56.40 -30.66
N ALA A 6 -52.32 -55.41 -29.79
CA ALA A 6 -51.60 -54.17 -30.10
C ALA A 6 -51.31 -53.35 -28.82
N ASP A 7 -50.02 -53.03 -28.68
CA ASP A 7 -49.42 -52.07 -27.76
C ASP A 7 -49.98 -50.64 -27.90
N ALA A 8 -49.87 -49.84 -26.83
CA ALA A 8 -49.77 -48.38 -26.92
C ALA A 8 -48.99 -47.81 -25.72
N ASP A 9 -47.73 -47.47 -26.03
CA ASP A 9 -46.88 -46.39 -25.53
C ASP A 9 -47.19 -45.68 -24.21
N ALA A 10 -46.25 -45.81 -23.27
CA ALA A 10 -45.98 -44.83 -22.22
C ALA A 10 -44.58 -44.23 -22.44
N SER A 11 -44.52 -43.00 -22.96
CA SER A 11 -43.29 -42.20 -22.97
C SER A 11 -43.65 -40.71 -22.87
N GLY A 12 -43.62 -40.20 -21.64
CA GLY A 12 -43.97 -38.80 -21.38
C GLY A 12 -43.61 -38.34 -19.97
N ALA A 13 -42.33 -38.43 -19.58
CA ALA A 13 -41.86 -37.79 -18.35
C ALA A 13 -40.32 -37.67 -18.30
N ALA A 14 -39.69 -36.95 -19.22
CA ALA A 14 -38.26 -36.64 -19.09
C ALA A 14 -37.87 -35.35 -19.85
N MET A 15 -38.56 -34.23 -19.63
CA MET A 15 -38.14 -32.98 -20.26
C MET A 15 -38.55 -31.74 -19.47
N THR A 16 -38.13 -31.61 -18.20
CA THR A 16 -38.41 -30.37 -17.43
C THR A 16 -37.41 -30.08 -16.31
N THR A 17 -36.15 -30.55 -16.42
CA THR A 17 -35.14 -30.36 -15.36
C THR A 17 -33.75 -29.95 -15.88
N ALA A 18 -33.66 -29.41 -17.09
CA ALA A 18 -32.37 -28.98 -17.67
C ALA A 18 -32.19 -27.47 -17.81
N VAL A 19 -33.24 -26.66 -17.62
CA VAL A 19 -33.23 -25.22 -17.96
C VAL A 19 -32.84 -24.31 -16.79
N ALA A 20 -33.06 -24.71 -15.53
CA ALA A 20 -32.81 -23.84 -14.38
C ALA A 20 -31.33 -23.70 -13.96
N ILE A 21 -30.44 -24.62 -14.38
CA ILE A 21 -29.03 -24.65 -13.93
C ILE A 21 -28.14 -23.68 -14.72
N ARG A 22 -28.50 -23.32 -15.96
CA ARG A 22 -27.67 -22.43 -16.81
C ARG A 22 -27.82 -20.94 -16.49
N ALA A 23 -28.92 -20.51 -15.88
CA ALA A 23 -29.16 -19.09 -15.61
C ALA A 23 -28.36 -18.56 -14.41
N VAL A 24 -28.11 -19.39 -13.39
CA VAL A 24 -27.39 -18.97 -12.17
C VAL A 24 -25.87 -18.86 -12.40
N ALA A 25 -25.32 -19.68 -13.31
CA ALA A 25 -23.90 -19.64 -13.66
C ALA A 25 -23.51 -18.38 -14.47
N GLY A 26 -24.40 -17.86 -15.31
CA GLY A 26 -24.11 -16.69 -16.15
C GLY A 26 -24.00 -15.37 -15.37
N VAL A 27 -24.80 -15.20 -14.31
CA VAL A 27 -24.81 -13.97 -13.49
C VAL A 27 -23.56 -13.83 -12.64
N PHE A 28 -22.99 -14.93 -12.16
CA PHE A 28 -21.74 -14.91 -11.39
C PHE A 28 -20.52 -14.53 -12.25
N VAL A 29 -20.47 -14.98 -13.51
CA VAL A 29 -19.37 -14.64 -14.42
C VAL A 29 -19.42 -13.16 -14.84
N ALA A 30 -20.62 -12.59 -15.03
CA ALA A 30 -20.78 -11.18 -15.39
C ALA A 30 -20.42 -10.21 -14.25
N LEU A 31 -20.66 -10.58 -12.98
CA LEU A 31 -20.31 -9.76 -11.81
C LEU A 31 -18.81 -9.78 -11.47
N VAL A 32 -18.07 -10.84 -11.83
CA VAL A 32 -16.62 -10.91 -11.60
C VAL A 32 -15.85 -10.03 -12.60
N LEU A 33 -16.39 -9.81 -13.80
CA LEU A 33 -15.72 -9.04 -14.84
C LEU A 33 -15.88 -7.52 -14.71
N SER A 34 -16.92 -7.02 -14.03
CA SER A 34 -17.13 -5.58 -13.84
C SER A 34 -16.35 -4.96 -12.66
N ALA A 35 -15.70 -5.78 -11.83
CA ALA A 35 -14.87 -5.31 -10.72
C ALA A 35 -13.38 -5.09 -11.10
N CYS A 36 -12.95 -5.50 -12.30
CA CYS A 36 -11.60 -5.25 -12.82
C CYS A 36 -11.53 -3.92 -13.59
N GLY A 37 -12.00 -2.82 -13.00
CA GLY A 37 -11.63 -1.49 -13.44
C GLY A 37 -10.19 -1.23 -13.00
N SER A 38 -9.21 -1.65 -13.80
CA SER A 38 -7.79 -1.44 -13.53
C SER A 38 -7.47 0.05 -13.58
N SER A 39 -7.62 0.74 -12.44
CA SER A 39 -6.93 2.01 -12.26
C SER A 39 -5.45 1.67 -12.26
N ALA A 40 -4.75 1.95 -13.36
CA ALA A 40 -3.33 1.71 -13.47
C ALA A 40 -2.62 2.38 -12.29
N GLU A 41 -1.72 1.65 -11.62
CA GLU A 41 -0.94 2.22 -10.53
C GLU A 41 -0.10 3.38 -11.08
N PRO A 42 -0.11 4.56 -10.44
CA PRO A 42 0.63 5.71 -10.93
C PRO A 42 2.14 5.45 -10.88
N THR A 43 2.86 5.88 -11.92
CA THR A 43 4.33 5.82 -11.89
C THR A 43 4.92 6.95 -11.05
N ALA A 44 6.19 6.84 -10.67
CA ALA A 44 6.92 7.91 -9.97
C ALA A 44 6.91 9.23 -10.74
N ALA A 45 7.08 9.16 -12.07
CA ALA A 45 7.04 10.34 -12.93
C ALA A 45 5.64 10.98 -12.95
N ASP A 46 4.58 10.17 -12.93
CA ASP A 46 3.20 10.69 -12.94
C ASP A 46 2.86 11.37 -11.62
N LEU A 47 3.17 10.73 -10.49
CA LEU A 47 2.87 11.27 -9.17
C LEU A 47 3.68 12.55 -8.88
N PHE A 48 4.95 12.58 -9.30
CA PHE A 48 5.78 13.78 -9.16
C PHE A 48 5.30 14.92 -10.06
N ARG A 49 4.93 14.64 -11.31
CA ARG A 49 4.34 15.65 -12.22
C ARG A 49 3.07 16.25 -11.62
N GLU A 50 2.19 15.41 -11.10
CA GLU A 50 0.96 15.86 -10.46
C GLU A 50 1.25 16.72 -9.21
N TYR A 51 2.27 16.37 -8.42
CA TYR A 51 2.74 17.22 -7.32
C TYR A 51 3.21 18.60 -7.79
N LEU A 52 3.95 18.69 -8.91
CA LEU A 52 4.40 19.98 -9.45
C LEU A 52 3.22 20.88 -9.86
N ASP A 53 2.12 20.30 -10.31
CA ASP A 53 0.94 21.02 -10.78
C ASP A 53 -0.15 21.24 -9.70
N ALA A 54 -0.08 20.54 -8.57
CA ALA A 54 -1.00 20.73 -7.45
C ALA A 54 -0.94 22.20 -6.97
N PRO A 55 -2.03 22.88 -6.59
CA PRO A 55 -1.94 24.27 -6.12
C PRO A 55 -1.57 24.39 -4.63
N ASN A 56 -1.98 23.41 -3.82
CA ASN A 56 -1.79 23.40 -2.37
C ASN A 56 -1.24 22.05 -1.95
N VAL A 57 -0.04 22.04 -1.38
CA VAL A 57 0.61 20.84 -0.83
C VAL A 57 0.87 21.09 0.64
N ARG A 58 0.47 20.15 1.50
CA ARG A 58 0.67 20.29 2.94
C ARG A 58 2.15 20.11 3.29
N TRP A 59 2.70 21.03 4.09
CA TRP A 59 4.12 21.06 4.46
C TRP A 59 5.09 21.20 3.28
N ASP A 60 4.66 21.88 2.21
CA ASP A 60 5.51 22.18 1.07
C ASP A 60 6.66 23.13 1.47
N PRO A 61 7.93 22.81 1.15
CA PRO A 61 9.01 23.77 1.30
C PRO A 61 8.91 24.94 0.32
N PHE A 62 8.20 24.79 -0.79
CA PHE A 62 8.05 25.83 -1.81
C PHE A 62 6.82 26.71 -1.53
N GLN A 63 7.00 28.02 -1.66
CA GLN A 63 5.98 29.02 -1.36
C GLN A 63 5.25 29.45 -2.64
N GLY A 64 4.01 29.92 -2.50
CA GLY A 64 3.24 30.49 -3.61
C GLY A 64 1.75 30.62 -3.32
N ALA A 65 1.10 31.64 -3.88
CA ALA A 65 -0.35 31.81 -3.73
C ALA A 65 -1.16 30.85 -4.63
N ASN A 66 -0.52 30.30 -5.66
CA ASN A 66 -1.11 29.36 -6.61
C ASN A 66 -0.03 28.42 -7.21
N ALA A 67 -0.43 27.48 -8.05
CA ALA A 67 0.47 26.51 -8.67
C ALA A 67 1.54 27.14 -9.59
N ALA A 68 1.24 28.26 -10.26
CA ALA A 68 2.22 28.94 -11.10
C ALA A 68 3.32 29.60 -10.27
N ASP A 69 2.96 30.28 -9.18
CA ASP A 69 3.92 30.90 -8.26
C ASP A 69 4.82 29.83 -7.62
N ARG A 70 4.24 28.70 -7.18
CA ARG A 70 5.03 27.62 -6.58
C ARG A 70 6.00 26.98 -7.58
N ARG A 71 5.59 26.80 -8.84
CA ARG A 71 6.49 26.32 -9.90
C ARG A 71 7.60 27.33 -10.20
N ALA A 72 7.32 28.63 -10.10
CA ALA A 72 8.35 29.65 -10.25
C ALA A 72 9.36 29.61 -9.09
N ASP A 73 8.89 29.42 -7.85
CA ASP A 73 9.75 29.25 -6.66
C ASP A 73 10.64 28.00 -6.77
N MET A 74 10.05 26.86 -7.15
CA MET A 74 10.78 25.63 -7.49
C MET A 74 11.85 25.88 -8.55
N ALA A 75 11.47 26.49 -9.69
CA ALA A 75 12.40 26.77 -10.78
C ALA A 75 13.54 27.73 -10.39
N SER A 76 13.36 28.55 -9.36
CA SER A 76 14.42 29.40 -8.81
C SER A 76 15.44 28.62 -7.96
N THR A 77 15.05 27.47 -7.42
CA THR A 77 15.90 26.63 -6.57
C THR A 77 16.86 25.76 -7.39
N GLY A 78 16.41 25.23 -8.53
CA GLY A 78 17.26 24.41 -9.38
C GLY A 78 16.51 23.67 -10.49
N SER A 79 17.20 22.75 -11.15
CA SER A 79 16.57 21.83 -12.09
C SER A 79 15.61 20.87 -11.38
N VAL A 80 14.68 20.28 -12.14
CA VAL A 80 13.73 19.29 -11.61
C VAL A 80 14.44 18.14 -10.89
N SER A 81 15.57 17.66 -11.41
CA SER A 81 16.34 16.59 -10.77
C SER A 81 17.02 17.05 -9.48
N GLN A 82 17.54 18.28 -9.44
CA GLN A 82 18.14 18.83 -8.21
C GLN A 82 17.09 19.01 -7.11
N ILE A 83 15.90 19.50 -7.48
CA ILE A 83 14.76 19.62 -6.56
C ILE A 83 14.35 18.24 -6.05
N GLN A 84 14.24 17.25 -6.94
CA GLN A 84 13.92 15.88 -6.54
C GLN A 84 14.96 15.32 -5.56
N ASP A 85 16.25 15.44 -5.87
CA ASP A 85 17.33 14.96 -5.00
C ASP A 85 17.31 15.67 -3.63
N GLN A 86 17.06 16.99 -3.61
CA GLN A 86 16.95 17.78 -2.39
C GLN A 86 15.74 17.38 -1.54
N LEU A 87 14.56 17.22 -2.15
CA LEU A 87 13.32 16.88 -1.44
C LEU A 87 13.36 15.49 -0.79
N PHE A 88 14.07 14.56 -1.42
CA PHE A 88 14.19 13.17 -0.96
C PHE A 88 15.53 12.86 -0.29
N ALA A 89 16.36 13.88 -0.04
CA ALA A 89 17.62 13.74 0.67
C ALA A 89 17.41 13.15 2.08
N ALA A 90 18.48 12.57 2.64
CA ALA A 90 18.53 12.19 4.04
C ALA A 90 19.45 13.19 4.76
N ASP A 91 18.85 14.17 5.43
CA ASP A 91 19.58 15.18 6.17
C ASP A 91 20.00 14.60 7.51
N ARG A 92 21.29 14.65 7.85
CA ARG A 92 21.75 14.18 9.16
C ARG A 92 21.32 15.15 10.26
N CYS A 93 20.70 14.62 11.31
CA CYS A 93 20.38 15.42 12.49
C CYS A 93 21.65 15.75 13.27
N GLY A 94 21.87 17.04 13.59
CA GLY A 94 22.98 17.48 14.43
C GLY A 94 24.31 17.73 13.71
N ASP A 95 24.31 17.76 12.37
CA ASP A 95 25.46 18.21 11.55
C ASP A 95 25.29 19.68 11.11
N ASP A 96 24.35 20.42 11.72
CA ASP A 96 24.25 21.87 11.53
C ASP A 96 25.54 22.45 12.13
N GLY A 97 26.49 22.83 11.28
CA GLY A 97 27.83 23.31 11.65
C GLY A 97 27.84 24.64 12.39
N ASP A 98 26.90 24.84 13.30
CA ASP A 98 26.96 25.87 14.33
C ASP A 98 28.04 25.42 15.32
N ASP A 99 29.19 26.06 15.16
CA ASP A 99 30.35 26.00 16.04
C ASP A 99 29.91 26.17 17.51
N GLY A 100 29.74 25.04 18.20
CA GLY A 100 30.20 24.86 19.57
C GLY A 100 29.53 25.71 20.66
N ASP A 101 28.21 25.69 20.76
CA ASP A 101 27.58 25.85 22.08
C ASP A 101 27.05 24.49 22.54
N ASP A 102 27.52 24.07 23.73
CA ASP A 102 27.21 22.87 24.51
C ASP A 102 25.70 22.72 24.81
N LEU A 103 24.87 22.66 23.78
CA LEU A 103 23.47 22.24 23.89
C LEU A 103 23.47 20.73 24.06
N ALA A 104 23.41 20.37 25.34
CA ALA A 104 23.25 19.02 25.84
C ALA A 104 22.31 18.19 24.95
N VAL A 105 22.62 16.89 24.87
CA VAL A 105 21.87 15.78 24.27
C VAL A 105 20.49 15.56 24.96
N THR A 106 19.86 16.63 25.43
CA THR A 106 18.49 16.71 25.95
C THR A 106 17.50 17.18 24.89
N GLU A 107 17.96 17.77 23.79
CA GLU A 107 17.08 18.15 22.69
C GLU A 107 16.87 16.99 21.72
N SER A 108 15.61 16.76 21.38
CA SER A 108 15.18 15.63 20.57
C SER A 108 15.80 15.67 19.17
N PRO A 109 16.24 14.54 18.58
CA PRO A 109 16.91 14.53 17.29
C PRO A 109 16.06 15.21 16.21
N CYS A 110 16.62 16.19 15.50
CA CYS A 110 15.93 16.99 14.50
C CYS A 110 14.66 17.72 15.01
N GLY A 111 14.63 18.14 16.28
CA GLY A 111 13.43 18.75 16.88
C GLY A 111 12.22 17.82 16.93
N SER A 112 12.45 16.49 16.88
CA SER A 112 11.38 15.50 16.86
C SER A 112 10.67 15.38 18.22
N GLY A 113 9.58 14.62 18.31
CA GLY A 113 8.96 14.33 19.62
C GLY A 113 9.79 13.32 20.44
N MET A 114 9.59 13.29 21.77
CA MET A 114 10.26 12.34 22.67
C MET A 114 10.12 10.87 22.22
N ALA A 115 8.98 10.49 21.63
CA ALA A 115 8.74 9.14 21.13
C ALA A 115 9.71 8.75 20.00
N VAL A 116 10.05 9.68 19.11
CA VAL A 116 11.04 9.46 18.06
C VAL A 116 12.43 9.33 18.69
N ALA A 117 12.78 10.22 19.61
CA ALA A 117 14.06 10.17 20.33
C ALA A 117 14.28 8.82 21.02
N GLU A 118 13.26 8.32 21.73
CA GLU A 118 13.31 7.04 22.43
C GLU A 118 13.43 5.86 21.48
N ALA A 119 12.65 5.84 20.40
CA ALA A 119 12.69 4.77 19.40
C ALA A 119 14.05 4.71 18.67
N VAL A 120 14.58 5.88 18.29
CA VAL A 120 15.90 6.01 17.70
C VAL A 120 16.94 5.51 18.68
N LYS A 121 16.99 6.04 19.91
CA LYS A 121 17.97 5.64 20.95
C LYS A 121 17.91 4.15 21.26
N GLY A 122 16.69 3.59 21.36
CA GLY A 122 16.47 2.16 21.60
C GLY A 122 16.97 1.28 20.46
N PHE A 123 16.88 1.76 19.21
CA PHE A 123 17.40 1.05 18.05
C PHE A 123 18.92 1.24 17.88
N THR A 124 19.41 2.48 17.94
CA THR A 124 20.78 2.83 17.56
C THR A 124 21.81 2.63 18.67
N GLY A 125 21.37 2.62 19.93
CA GLY A 125 22.27 2.78 21.07
C GLY A 125 22.87 4.18 21.11
N SER A 126 24.00 4.34 21.82
CA SER A 126 24.64 5.63 22.08
C SER A 126 25.50 6.17 20.93
N THR A 127 25.81 5.36 19.92
CA THR A 127 26.79 5.70 18.87
C THR A 127 26.20 5.75 17.46
N GLY A 128 24.92 5.45 17.29
CA GLY A 128 24.31 5.55 15.98
C GLY A 128 23.93 6.97 15.60
N THR A 129 23.47 7.10 14.37
CA THR A 129 23.09 8.38 13.76
C THR A 129 21.63 8.35 13.37
N VAL A 130 21.05 9.53 13.23
CA VAL A 130 19.67 9.71 12.79
C VAL A 130 19.64 10.75 11.69
N HIS A 131 18.87 10.45 10.65
CA HIS A 131 18.68 11.33 9.52
C HIS A 131 17.19 11.62 9.37
N ARG A 132 16.84 12.85 9.02
CA ARG A 132 15.49 13.24 8.61
C ARG A 132 15.36 13.04 7.11
N ARG A 133 14.22 12.52 6.68
CA ARG A 133 13.88 12.36 5.26
C ARG A 133 12.40 12.67 5.04
N SER A 134 12.07 13.18 3.88
CA SER A 134 10.69 13.40 3.49
C SER A 134 10.22 12.32 2.51
N ILE A 135 8.95 11.96 2.60
CA ILE A 135 8.22 11.19 1.58
C ILE A 135 7.04 12.02 1.11
N LEU A 136 6.67 11.89 -0.15
CA LEU A 136 5.51 12.56 -0.70
C LEU A 136 4.32 11.61 -0.64
N VAL A 137 3.25 12.03 0.01
CA VAL A 137 2.01 11.28 0.16
C VAL A 137 0.91 11.96 -0.64
N LYS A 138 0.26 11.21 -1.52
CA LYS A 138 -1.01 11.59 -2.14
C LYS A 138 -2.15 10.90 -1.41
N ARG A 139 -3.05 11.69 -0.83
CA ARG A 139 -4.25 11.22 -0.13
C ARG A 139 -5.48 11.94 -0.67
N GLY A 140 -6.44 11.16 -1.18
CA GLY A 140 -7.60 11.72 -1.87
C GLY A 140 -7.16 12.60 -3.05
N GLY A 141 -7.58 13.86 -3.06
CA GLY A 141 -7.23 14.84 -4.09
C GLY A 141 -6.04 15.76 -3.78
N GLY A 142 -5.30 15.50 -2.70
CA GLY A 142 -4.24 16.39 -2.23
C GLY A 142 -2.90 15.70 -1.98
N PHE A 143 -1.86 16.52 -1.84
CA PHE A 143 -0.50 16.08 -1.53
C PHE A 143 -0.05 16.60 -0.17
N GLU A 144 0.84 15.83 0.46
CA GLU A 144 1.50 16.15 1.72
C GLU A 144 2.94 15.65 1.71
N TRP A 145 3.87 16.49 2.15
CA TRP A 145 5.19 16.03 2.57
C TRP A 145 5.13 15.51 4.00
N MET A 146 5.46 14.23 4.16
CA MET A 146 5.53 13.57 5.46
C MET A 146 6.98 13.31 5.83
N ILE A 147 7.36 13.70 7.04
CA ILE A 147 8.69 13.43 7.58
C ILE A 147 8.74 12.00 8.13
N VAL A 148 9.82 11.29 7.80
CA VAL A 148 10.25 10.05 8.43
C VAL A 148 11.71 10.21 8.88
N TYR A 149 12.15 9.37 9.80
CA TYR A 149 13.51 9.35 10.28
C TYR A 149 14.19 8.04 9.90
N VAL A 150 15.46 8.10 9.56
CA VAL A 150 16.31 6.95 9.31
C VAL A 150 17.27 6.82 10.49
N ALA A 151 17.03 5.83 11.34
CA ALA A 151 17.89 5.47 12.44
C ALA A 151 18.97 4.50 11.93
N ARG A 152 20.24 4.77 12.16
CA ARG A 152 21.36 3.96 11.65
C ARG A 152 22.34 3.62 12.76
N LYS A 153 22.64 2.33 12.92
CA LYS A 153 23.68 1.84 13.83
C LYS A 153 25.07 2.00 13.22
N SER A 154 26.10 1.91 14.06
CA SER A 154 27.50 1.88 13.65
C SER A 154 27.86 0.66 12.80
N ASP A 155 27.14 -0.46 12.94
CA ASP A 155 27.30 -1.67 12.12
C ASP A 155 26.70 -1.54 10.70
N GLY A 156 26.09 -0.40 10.38
CA GLY A 156 25.46 -0.13 9.09
C GLY A 156 24.00 -0.56 8.98
N SER A 157 23.46 -1.30 9.96
CA SER A 157 22.03 -1.59 10.00
C SER A 157 21.22 -0.32 10.19
N SER A 158 20.05 -0.27 9.55
CA SER A 158 19.19 0.90 9.54
C SER A 158 17.73 0.50 9.71
N ALA A 159 16.93 1.43 10.21
CA ALA A 159 15.50 1.29 10.35
C ALA A 159 14.82 2.63 10.07
N LEU A 160 13.59 2.58 9.58
CA LEU A 160 12.74 3.77 9.57
C LEU A 160 12.09 3.98 10.92
N VAL A 161 11.89 5.23 11.28
CA VAL A 161 11.10 5.66 12.43
C VAL A 161 10.09 6.70 11.94
N ASP A 162 8.81 6.52 12.24
CA ASP A 162 7.79 7.51 11.90
C ASP A 162 7.69 8.64 12.95
N THR A 163 6.86 9.66 12.68
CA THR A 163 6.65 10.79 13.59
C THR A 163 6.00 10.43 14.93
N LYS A 164 5.53 9.19 15.09
CA LYS A 164 4.97 8.65 16.34
C LYS A 164 5.95 7.75 17.08
N GLY A 165 7.20 7.63 16.61
CA GLY A 165 8.23 6.80 17.22
C GLY A 165 8.06 5.31 16.94
N ARG A 166 7.29 4.90 15.93
CA ARG A 166 7.25 3.49 15.54
C ARG A 166 8.43 3.14 14.65
N LEU A 167 9.05 2.01 14.93
CA LEU A 167 10.24 1.50 14.25
C LEU A 167 9.84 0.48 13.16
N TYR A 168 10.49 0.56 12.00
CA TYR A 168 10.31 -0.32 10.85
C TYR A 168 11.67 -0.78 10.31
N PRO A 169 12.27 -1.84 10.88
CA PRO A 169 13.59 -2.36 10.49
C PRO A 169 13.64 -2.89 9.05
N GLY A 170 12.51 -3.28 8.45
CA GLY A 170 12.45 -3.73 7.06
C GLY A 170 12.29 -2.60 6.03
N GLY A 171 12.49 -1.34 6.43
CA GLY A 171 12.43 -0.19 5.53
C GLY A 171 11.02 0.08 5.00
N LEU A 172 10.93 0.46 3.72
CA LEU A 172 9.67 0.92 3.11
C LEU A 172 8.58 -0.15 3.15
N ASP A 173 8.92 -1.40 2.87
CA ASP A 173 7.95 -2.50 2.85
C ASP A 173 7.40 -2.82 4.25
N ASP A 174 8.24 -2.72 5.27
CA ASP A 174 7.81 -2.90 6.66
C ASP A 174 6.94 -1.74 7.14
N PHE A 175 7.32 -0.50 6.78
CA PHE A 175 6.50 0.68 6.99
C PHE A 175 5.11 0.50 6.38
N ARG A 176 5.00 0.12 5.11
CA ARG A 176 3.72 -0.10 4.43
C ARG A 176 2.84 -1.16 5.09
N ARG A 177 3.43 -2.20 5.68
CA ARG A 177 2.64 -3.27 6.33
C ARG A 177 2.14 -2.88 7.71
N ASN A 178 2.88 -2.05 8.44
CA ASN A 178 2.71 -1.91 9.88
C ASN A 178 2.40 -0.49 10.35
N ASN A 179 2.50 0.51 9.48
CA ASN A 179 2.17 1.89 9.84
C ASN A 179 0.66 2.07 10.06
N ARG A 180 0.30 3.05 10.88
CA ARG A 180 -1.09 3.46 11.12
C ARG A 180 -1.35 4.91 10.69
N LEU A 181 -0.44 5.45 9.88
CA LEU A 181 -0.47 6.83 9.44
C LEU A 181 -1.15 6.97 8.09
N LEU A 182 -1.04 5.93 7.26
CA LEU A 182 -1.50 5.88 5.90
C LEU A 182 -2.52 4.76 5.71
N ASP A 183 -3.49 5.04 4.85
CA ASP A 183 -4.48 4.09 4.40
C ASP A 183 -3.99 3.35 3.15
N ALA A 184 -4.68 2.28 2.78
CA ALA A 184 -4.33 1.47 1.61
C ALA A 184 -4.49 2.22 0.28
N ASP A 185 -5.36 3.22 0.23
CA ASP A 185 -5.66 4.02 -0.97
C ASP A 185 -4.75 5.26 -1.10
N ASP A 186 -3.91 5.52 -0.11
CA ASP A 186 -2.87 6.55 -0.21
C ASP A 186 -1.74 6.07 -1.14
N TRP A 187 -1.15 6.98 -1.90
CA TRP A 187 0.05 6.71 -2.68
C TRP A 187 1.25 7.41 -2.06
N VAL A 188 2.36 6.70 -1.96
CA VAL A 188 3.62 7.21 -1.41
C VAL A 188 4.67 7.18 -2.50
N LEU A 189 5.22 8.36 -2.83
CA LEU A 189 6.45 8.50 -3.60
C LEU A 189 7.61 8.63 -2.62
N ALA A 190 8.56 7.71 -2.72
CA ALA A 190 9.71 7.65 -1.82
C ALA A 190 10.91 6.99 -2.50
N PRO A 191 12.13 7.14 -1.96
CA PRO A 191 13.27 6.34 -2.40
C PRO A 191 13.00 4.84 -2.27
N ARG A 192 13.37 4.04 -3.27
CA ARG A 192 13.30 2.57 -3.24
C ARG A 192 14.02 2.03 -2.02
N ASN A 193 15.24 2.52 -1.79
CA ASN A 193 15.99 2.28 -0.56
C ASN A 193 15.86 3.49 0.37
N ILE A 194 14.70 3.59 1.02
CA ILE A 194 14.35 4.71 1.90
C ILE A 194 15.28 4.89 3.11
N THR A 195 16.08 3.89 3.48
CA THR A 195 17.07 4.00 4.56
C THR A 195 18.49 4.31 4.06
N ALA A 196 18.72 4.36 2.74
CA ALA A 196 20.00 4.79 2.20
C ALA A 196 20.22 6.29 2.46
N THR A 197 21.32 6.64 3.11
CA THR A 197 21.67 8.02 3.47
C THR A 197 22.64 8.67 2.49
N THR A 198 23.15 7.91 1.51
CA THR A 198 24.06 8.39 0.46
C THR A 198 23.72 7.76 -0.88
N GLY A 199 24.17 8.39 -1.97
CA GLY A 199 23.98 7.89 -3.34
C GLY A 199 22.74 8.48 -4.04
N HIS A 200 22.56 8.08 -5.30
CA HIS A 200 21.44 8.54 -6.12
C HIS A 200 20.11 7.93 -5.65
N VAL A 201 19.06 8.74 -5.66
CA VAL A 201 17.72 8.36 -5.18
C VAL A 201 16.89 7.83 -6.34
N GLU A 202 16.76 6.51 -6.43
CA GLU A 202 15.74 5.90 -7.29
C GLU A 202 14.38 6.00 -6.59
N LEU A 203 13.43 6.72 -7.18
CA LEU A 203 12.09 6.85 -6.63
C LEU A 203 11.15 5.73 -7.07
N VAL A 204 10.28 5.31 -6.16
CA VAL A 204 9.21 4.35 -6.39
C VAL A 204 7.89 4.89 -5.86
N VAL A 205 6.80 4.45 -6.48
CA VAL A 205 5.45 4.69 -5.98
C VAL A 205 4.93 3.39 -5.39
N VAL A 206 4.40 3.49 -4.19
CA VAL A 206 3.85 2.36 -3.45
C VAL A 206 2.55 2.76 -2.76
N SER A 207 1.69 1.79 -2.45
CA SER A 207 0.52 2.04 -1.59
C SER A 207 0.96 2.41 -0.17
N GLY A 208 0.25 3.31 0.49
CA GLY A 208 0.53 3.78 1.85
C GLY A 208 0.37 2.67 2.90
N HIS A 209 -0.60 1.79 2.70
CA HIS A 209 -0.75 0.57 3.48
C HIS A 209 -0.84 -0.67 2.56
N THR A 210 -0.24 -1.78 2.97
CA THR A 210 -0.42 -3.05 2.27
C THR A 210 -1.75 -3.65 2.69
N ARG A 211 -2.70 -3.80 1.76
CA ARG A 211 -3.91 -4.60 2.04
C ARG A 211 -3.45 -6.03 2.28
N MET A 212 -3.55 -6.50 3.51
CA MET A 212 -3.38 -7.91 3.80
C MET A 212 -4.38 -8.67 2.92
N PRO A 213 -3.98 -9.71 2.17
CA PRO A 213 -4.87 -10.37 1.22
C PRO A 213 -5.87 -11.28 1.97
N TRP A 214 -6.73 -10.70 2.80
CA TRP A 214 -7.86 -11.38 3.42
C TRP A 214 -8.80 -11.96 2.35
N GLU A 215 -8.80 -11.39 1.15
CA GLU A 215 -9.49 -11.90 -0.04
C GLU A 215 -9.07 -13.34 -0.37
N LEU A 216 -7.79 -13.71 -0.18
CA LEU A 216 -7.35 -15.11 -0.37
C LEU A 216 -7.97 -16.05 0.68
N TRP A 217 -8.13 -15.57 1.92
CA TRP A 217 -8.80 -16.33 2.97
C TRP A 217 -10.31 -16.45 2.71
N VAL A 218 -10.93 -15.41 2.14
CA VAL A 218 -12.35 -15.45 1.78
C VAL A 218 -12.61 -16.35 0.58
N VAL A 219 -11.80 -16.28 -0.47
CA VAL A 219 -11.88 -17.20 -1.60
C VAL A 219 -11.62 -18.65 -1.15
N GLY A 220 -10.60 -18.87 -0.30
CA GLY A 220 -10.33 -20.18 0.29
C GLY A 220 -11.48 -20.69 1.17
N GLY A 221 -12.07 -19.82 2.00
CA GLY A 221 -13.19 -20.14 2.87
C GLY A 221 -14.47 -20.46 2.10
N VAL A 222 -14.81 -19.66 1.08
CA VAL A 222 -15.95 -19.90 0.19
C VAL A 222 -15.77 -21.21 -0.58
N GLY A 223 -14.56 -21.47 -1.11
CA GLY A 223 -14.25 -22.72 -1.80
C GLY A 223 -14.46 -23.95 -0.90
N LEU A 224 -13.98 -23.89 0.34
CA LEU A 224 -14.19 -24.96 1.33
C LEU A 224 -15.67 -25.20 1.61
N LEU A 225 -16.46 -24.14 1.72
CA LEU A 225 -17.90 -24.20 2.03
C LEU A 225 -18.68 -24.83 0.87
N VAL A 226 -18.35 -24.49 -0.38
CA VAL A 226 -18.93 -25.12 -1.58
C VAL A 226 -18.58 -26.61 -1.64
N VAL A 227 -17.34 -27.00 -1.36
CA VAL A 227 -16.93 -28.41 -1.31
C VAL A 227 -17.68 -29.17 -0.21
N ALA A 228 -17.82 -28.58 0.98
CA ALA A 228 -18.52 -29.20 2.10
C ALA A 228 -20.02 -29.41 1.80
N VAL A 229 -20.69 -28.39 1.26
CA VAL A 229 -22.11 -28.46 0.91
C VAL A 229 -22.34 -29.42 -0.27
N GLY A 230 -21.51 -29.34 -1.32
CA GLY A 230 -21.56 -30.25 -2.46
C GLY A 230 -21.30 -31.70 -2.08
N GLY A 231 -20.28 -31.95 -1.24
CA GLY A 231 -19.97 -33.28 -0.71
C GLY A 231 -21.11 -33.85 0.14
N ARG A 232 -21.70 -33.04 1.03
CA ARG A 232 -22.85 -33.45 1.85
C ARG A 232 -24.08 -33.80 0.99
N TRP A 233 -24.32 -33.05 -0.08
CA TRP A 233 -25.42 -33.30 -1.00
C TRP A 233 -25.22 -34.59 -1.82
N LEU A 234 -24.00 -34.84 -2.31
CA LEU A 234 -23.64 -36.09 -3.00
C LEU A 234 -23.79 -37.32 -2.11
N ILE A 235 -23.37 -37.23 -0.83
CA ILE A 235 -23.55 -38.31 0.15
C ILE A 235 -25.03 -38.60 0.40
N ARG A 236 -25.88 -37.56 0.49
CA ARG A 236 -27.32 -37.74 0.66
C ARG A 236 -27.96 -38.42 -0.54
N ARG A 237 -27.59 -38.07 -1.77
CA ARG A 237 -28.13 -38.72 -2.97
C ARG A 237 -27.76 -40.20 -3.08
N ARG A 238 -26.56 -40.60 -2.67
CA ARG A 238 -26.15 -42.01 -2.70
C ARG A 238 -26.93 -42.89 -1.71
N ARG A 239 -27.44 -42.33 -0.61
CA ARG A 239 -28.20 -43.09 0.40
C ARG A 239 -29.68 -43.31 0.05
N VAL A 240 -30.23 -42.60 -0.92
CA VAL A 240 -31.66 -42.67 -1.29
C VAL A 240 -31.93 -43.68 -2.42
N GLY A 241 -30.88 -44.21 -3.06
CA GLY A 241 -30.99 -45.18 -4.16
C GLY A 241 -30.54 -46.60 -3.81
N SER A 242 -30.58 -46.98 -2.52
CA SER A 242 -30.13 -48.30 -2.05
C SER A 242 -31.23 -49.10 -1.34
N ASP A 243 -32.49 -48.68 -1.48
CA ASP A 243 -33.69 -49.44 -1.10
C ASP A 243 -34.46 -49.83 -2.37
#